data_AF-A0A8T6WRD5-F1
#
_entry.id   AF-A0A8T6WRD5-F1
#
_cell.length_a   1.000
_cell.length_b   1.000
_cell.length_c   1.000
_cell.angle_alpha   90.00
_cell.angle_beta   90.00
_cell.angle_gamma   90.00
#
_symmetry.space_group_name_H-M   'P 1'
#
loop_
_entity.id
_entity.type
_entity.pdbx_description
1 polymer ?
#
loop_
_entity_poly.entity_id
_entity_poly.type
_entity_poly.pdbx_seq_one_letter_code
_entity_poly.pdbx_strand_id
1 'polypeptide(L)'
;LNFALIEAGRTRHEVDWLYGVNLSRALTLAAKRWSGRYATLSTGRVQGPTLKFLVGREKEIRSFVPTPFWSIRSEVEIKGSVYEVE
;
A
#
# COMPACT_ATOMS: atom_id res chain seq x y z
N LEU A 1 8.50 27.46 24.29
CA LEU A 1 8.33 26.10 23.75
C LEU A 1 6.88 25.92 23.36
N ASN A 2 6.58 25.33 22.19
CA ASN A 2 5.20 25.01 21.82
C ASN A 2 4.85 23.63 22.42
N PHE A 3 4.20 23.64 23.58
CA PHE A 3 3.87 22.41 24.31
C PHE A 3 2.89 21.52 23.55
N ALA A 4 1.93 22.07 22.81
CA ALA A 4 0.97 21.27 22.06
C ALA A 4 1.64 20.36 21.00
N LEU A 5 2.63 20.87 20.28
CA LEU A 5 3.41 20.07 19.32
C LEU A 5 4.29 19.02 20.01
N ILE A 6 4.85 19.33 21.17
CA ILE A 6 5.67 18.40 21.96
C ILE A 6 4.81 17.22 22.42
N GLU A 7 3.65 17.51 23.00
CA GLU A 7 2.70 16.48 23.46
C GLU A 7 2.22 15.61 22.31
N ALA A 8 1.86 16.21 21.17
CA ALA A 8 1.45 15.47 19.97
C ALA A 8 2.56 14.51 19.48
N GLY A 9 3.82 14.96 19.48
CA GLY A 9 4.97 14.12 19.17
C GLY A 9 5.11 12.96 20.14
N ARG A 10 5.04 13.23 21.45
CA ARG A 10 5.17 12.20 22.50
C ARG A 10 4.05 11.16 22.40
N THR A 11 2.80 11.57 22.27
CA THR A 11 1.67 10.67 22.08
C THR A 11 1.85 9.79 20.85
N ARG A 12 2.30 10.35 19.72
CA ARG A 12 2.58 9.56 18.52
C ARG A 12 3.64 8.49 18.77
N HIS A 13 4.73 8.84 19.45
CA HIS A 13 5.81 7.90 19.77
C HIS A 13 5.33 6.76 20.68
N GLU A 14 4.57 7.08 21.73
CA GLU A 14 4.02 6.09 22.66
C GLU A 14 3.06 5.11 21.96
N VAL A 15 2.17 5.64 21.13
CA VAL A 15 1.21 4.83 20.36
C VAL A 15 1.92 3.97 19.31
N ASP A 16 2.87 4.52 18.56
CA ASP A 16 3.62 3.77 17.55
C ASP A 16 4.44 2.65 18.21
N TRP A 17 5.03 2.90 19.39
CA TRP A 17 5.73 1.88 20.18
C TRP A 17 4.78 0.78 20.68
N LEU A 18 3.63 1.15 21.24
CA LEU A 18 2.65 0.20 21.76
C LEU A 18 2.16 -0.75 20.67
N TYR A 19 1.84 -0.24 19.48
CA TYR A 19 1.44 -1.06 18.34
C TYR A 19 2.60 -1.90 17.81
N GLY A 20 3.76 -1.27 17.62
CA GLY A 20 4.94 -1.92 17.03
C GLY A 20 5.41 -3.11 17.85
N VAL A 21 5.62 -2.93 19.16
CA VAL A 21 6.14 -3.99 20.03
C VAL A 21 5.14 -5.13 20.19
N ASN A 22 3.87 -4.83 20.49
CA ASN A 22 2.89 -5.88 20.76
C ASN A 22 2.58 -6.71 19.52
N LEU A 23 2.31 -6.06 18.39
CA LEU A 23 1.91 -6.77 17.18
C LEU A 23 3.09 -7.50 16.54
N SER A 24 4.29 -6.92 16.52
CA SER A 24 5.48 -7.61 15.97
C SER A 24 5.82 -8.87 16.78
N ARG A 25 5.72 -8.82 18.12
CA ARG A 25 5.90 -10.00 18.98
C ARG A 25 4.83 -11.05 18.73
N ALA A 26 3.55 -10.64 18.66
CA ALA A 26 2.45 -11.54 18.38
C ALA A 26 2.62 -12.26 17.03
N LEU A 27 2.96 -11.53 15.97
CA LEU A 27 3.21 -12.09 14.63
C LEU A 27 4.39 -13.05 14.63
N THR A 28 5.52 -12.65 15.22
CA THR A 28 6.73 -13.49 15.31
C THR A 28 6.44 -14.81 16.04
N LEU A 29 5.72 -14.76 17.15
CA LEU A 29 5.34 -15.95 17.92
C LEU A 29 4.36 -16.84 17.14
N ALA A 30 3.36 -16.25 16.49
CA ALA A 30 2.40 -17.00 15.67
C ALA A 30 3.10 -17.70 14.49
N ALA A 31 3.97 -16.99 13.77
CA ALA A 31 4.73 -17.53 12.66
C ALA A 31 5.71 -18.63 13.10
N LYS A 32 6.37 -18.46 14.26
CA LYS A 32 7.22 -19.50 14.85
C LYS A 32 6.42 -20.76 15.18
N ARG A 33 5.24 -20.60 15.80
CA ARG A 33 4.36 -21.72 16.17
C ARG A 33 3.86 -22.48 14.94
N TRP A 34 3.56 -21.76 13.85
CA TRP A 34 3.06 -22.36 12.62
C TRP A 34 4.15 -23.02 11.78
N SER A 35 5.30 -22.36 11.60
CA SER A 35 6.37 -22.84 10.71
C SER A 35 7.43 -23.70 11.39
N GLY A 36 7.47 -23.72 12.72
CA GLY A 36 8.55 -24.32 13.51
C GLY A 36 9.88 -23.55 13.43
N ARG A 37 9.98 -22.49 12.62
CA ARG A 37 11.19 -21.69 12.41
C ARG A 37 11.03 -20.30 13.03
N TYR A 38 12.09 -19.83 13.67
CA TYR A 38 12.11 -18.47 14.18
C TYR A 38 12.41 -17.48 13.05
N ALA A 39 11.50 -16.55 12.82
CA ALA A 39 11.69 -15.42 11.92
C ALA A 39 11.06 -14.18 12.55
N THR A 40 11.83 -13.11 12.68
CA THR A 40 11.32 -11.85 13.21
C THR A 40 10.39 -11.21 12.19
N LEU A 41 9.14 -10.98 12.57
CA LEU A 41 8.17 -10.24 11.79
C LEU A 41 7.93 -8.89 12.44
N SER A 42 8.08 -7.82 11.64
CA SER A 42 7.78 -6.46 12.05
C SER A 42 6.43 -6.02 11.50
N THR A 43 5.74 -5.21 12.29
CA THR A 43 4.59 -4.43 11.85
C THR A 43 4.47 -3.18 12.72
N GLY A 44 3.70 -2.22 12.25
CA GLY A 44 3.45 -0.98 12.96
C GLY A 44 2.08 -0.44 12.59
N ARG A 45 1.60 0.51 13.41
CA ARG A 45 0.29 1.13 13.25
C ARG A 45 0.04 1.64 11.83
N VAL A 46 1.06 2.17 11.15
CA VAL A 46 0.97 2.65 9.77
C VAL A 46 1.47 1.61 8.76
N GLN A 47 2.57 0.91 9.06
CA GLN A 47 3.19 -0.05 8.14
C GLN A 47 2.24 -1.19 7.72
N GLY A 48 1.50 -1.76 8.67
CA GLY A 48 0.57 -2.86 8.40
C GLY A 48 -0.56 -2.47 7.44
N PRO A 49 -1.32 -1.39 7.71
CA PRO A 49 -2.34 -0.88 6.80
C PRO A 49 -1.79 -0.48 5.42
N THR A 50 -0.62 0.14 5.37
CA THR A 50 0.01 0.49 4.08
C THR A 50 0.33 -0.75 3.26
N LEU A 51 0.89 -1.80 3.88
CA LEU A 51 1.13 -3.06 3.19
C LEU A 51 -0.18 -3.71 2.72
N LYS A 52 -1.25 -3.64 3.51
CA LYS A 52 -2.57 -4.14 3.12
C LYS A 52 -3.08 -3.46 1.85
N PHE A 53 -2.92 -2.15 1.73
CA PHE A 53 -3.32 -1.41 0.53
C PHE A 53 -2.56 -1.92 -0.72
N LEU A 54 -1.23 -2.06 -0.61
CA LEU A 54 -0.40 -2.57 -1.70
C LEU A 54 -0.81 -3.99 -2.12
N VAL A 55 -0.98 -4.89 -1.14
CA VAL A 55 -1.42 -6.27 -1.41
C VAL A 55 -2.81 -6.32 -2.03
N GLY A 56 -3.72 -5.42 -1.64
CA GLY A 56 -5.03 -5.28 -2.26
C GLY A 56 -4.92 -4.96 -3.75
N ARG A 57 -4.12 -3.94 -4.08
CA ARG A 57 -3.90 -3.53 -5.47
C ARG A 57 -3.24 -4.62 -6.31
N GLU A 58 -2.25 -5.31 -5.76
CA GLU A 58 -1.58 -6.42 -6.45
C GLU A 58 -2.57 -7.55 -6.77
N LYS A 59 -3.50 -7.86 -5.86
CA LYS A 59 -4.54 -8.86 -6.11
C LYS A 59 -5.48 -8.43 -7.23
N GLU A 60 -5.92 -7.16 -7.24
CA GLU A 60 -6.76 -6.62 -8.32
C GLU A 60 -6.10 -6.78 -9.69
N ILE A 61 -4.82 -6.42 -9.80
CA ILE A 61 -4.03 -6.54 -11.04
C ILE A 61 -3.91 -8.00 -11.46
N ARG A 62 -3.60 -8.92 -10.53
CA ARG A 62 -3.50 -10.35 -10.83
C ARG A 62 -4.82 -10.99 -11.27
N SER A 63 -5.94 -10.47 -10.76
CA SER A 63 -7.29 -10.92 -11.15
C SER A 63 -7.87 -10.17 -12.34
N PHE A 64 -7.15 -9.22 -12.93
CA PHE A 64 -7.65 -8.44 -14.05
C PHE A 64 -7.80 -9.31 -15.29
N VAL A 65 -9.03 -9.40 -15.82
CA VAL A 65 -9.33 -10.05 -17.09
C VAL A 65 -9.61 -8.95 -18.12
N PRO A 66 -8.71 -8.74 -19.11
CA PRO A 66 -8.90 -7.73 -20.13
C PRO A 66 -10.21 -7.97 -20.89
N THR A 67 -11.01 -6.92 -21.05
CA THR A 67 -12.25 -6.97 -21.82
C THR A 67 -12.01 -6.26 -23.15
N PRO A 68 -12.26 -6.91 -24.31
CA PRO A 68 -12.11 -6.24 -25.59
C PRO A 68 -13.09 -5.07 -25.68
N PHE A 69 -12.61 -3.95 -26.21
CA PHE A 69 -13.41 -2.76 -26.48
C PHE A 69 -13.06 -2.23 -27.87
N TRP A 70 -13.99 -1.49 -28.46
CA TRP A 70 -13.75 -0.77 -29.71
C TRP A 70 -13.54 0.70 -29.40
N SER A 71 -12.59 1.33 -30.09
CA SER A 71 -12.42 2.77 -30.13
C SER A 71 -12.48 3.21 -31.59
N ILE A 72 -13.11 4.34 -31.85
CA ILE A 72 -13.11 4.97 -33.18
C ILE A 72 -11.98 5.98 -33.15
N ARG A 73 -11.09 5.93 -34.14
CA ARG A 73 -10.06 6.94 -34.37
C ARG A 73 -10.29 7.54 -35.75
N SER A 74 -10.07 8.83 -35.88
CA SER A 74 -10.18 9.54 -37.14
C SER A 74 -8.87 10.21 -37.47
N GLU A 75 -8.41 10.06 -38.71
CA GLU A 75 -7.30 10.84 -39.23
C GLU A 75 -7.86 12.04 -39.98
N VAL A 76 -7.43 13.24 -39.60
CA VAL A 76 -7.86 14.49 -40.24
C VAL A 76 -6.65 15.16 -40.86
N GLU A 77 -6.72 15.44 -42.16
CA GLU A 77 -5.70 16.18 -42.87
C GLU A 77 -6.00 17.68 -42.85
N ILE A 78 -5.09 18.49 -42.31
CA ILE A 78 -5.17 19.96 -42.34
C ILE A 78 -3.88 20.49 -42.96
N LYS A 79 -4.00 21.16 -44.12
CA LYS A 79 -2.87 21.81 -44.82
C LYS A 79 -1.69 20.85 -45.08
N GLY A 80 -1.96 19.61 -45.47
CA GLY A 80 -0.95 18.59 -45.78
C GLY A 80 -0.31 17.93 -44.55
N SER A 81 -0.79 18.23 -43.34
CA SER A 81 -0.39 17.56 -42.10
C SER A 81 -1.53 16.67 -41.61
N VAL A 82 -1.24 15.40 -41.35
CA VAL A 82 -2.21 14.42 -40.83
C VAL A 82 -2.19 14.47 -39.30
N TYR A 83 -3.37 14.57 -38.70
CA TYR A 83 -3.57 14.57 -37.26
C TYR A 83 -4.45 13.38 -36.86
N GLU A 84 -4.00 12.61 -35.88
CA GLU A 84 -4.81 11.56 -35.25
C GLU A 84 -5.74 12.23 -34.23
N VAL A 85 -7.05 12.03 -34.38
CA VAL A 85 -8.10 12.57 -33.52
C VAL A 85 -8.88 11.39 -32.94
N GLU A 86 -8.94 11.29 -31.61
CA GLU A 86 -9.81 10.36 -30.87
C GLU A 86 -11.23 10.92 -30.71
#